data_AF-A0A3A8FJL1-F1
#
_entry.id   AF-A0A3A8FJL1-F1
#
_cell.length_a   1.000
_cell.length_b   1.000
_cell.length_c   1.000
_cell.angle_alpha   90.00
_cell.angle_beta   90.00
_cell.angle_gamma   90.00
#
_symmetry.space_group_name_H-M   'P 1'
#
loop_
_entity.id
_entity.type
_entity.pdbx_description
1 polymer ?
#
loop_
_entity_poly.entity_id
_entity_poly.type
_entity_poly.pdbx_seq_one_letter_code
_entity_poly.pdbx_strand_id
1 'polypeptide(L)'
;MITNKAIQKQPEHKQAQWTQSWYEPALRSLARLLDVRKANLRKINRDEKNAAVLRDELIETLVNEHRISVYQAAEIVASLRRANRILMHGSFIYEMPKGDAQ
;
A
#
# COMPACT_ATOMS: atom_id res chain seq x y z
N MET A 1 14.24 -40.48 -6.52
CA MET A 1 13.66 -39.23 -7.04
C MET A 1 13.50 -38.27 -5.88
N ILE A 2 14.36 -37.26 -5.74
CA ILE A 2 14.29 -36.30 -4.63
C ILE A 2 13.30 -35.22 -5.03
N THR A 3 12.17 -35.14 -4.33
CA THR A 3 11.03 -34.31 -4.71
C THR A 3 11.36 -32.82 -4.62
N ASN A 4 11.14 -32.14 -5.74
CA ASN A 4 11.41 -30.73 -6.04
C ASN A 4 10.51 -29.73 -5.28
N LYS A 5 10.10 -30.04 -4.04
CA LYS A 5 9.19 -29.22 -3.22
C LYS A 5 9.92 -28.13 -2.43
N ALA A 6 11.18 -28.37 -2.05
CA ALA A 6 11.97 -27.41 -1.27
C ALA A 6 12.42 -26.19 -2.09
N ILE A 7 12.69 -26.38 -3.39
CA ILE A 7 13.16 -25.32 -4.29
C ILE A 7 12.02 -24.34 -4.65
N GLN A 8 10.77 -24.83 -4.71
CA GLN A 8 9.60 -23.99 -5.01
C GLN A 8 9.17 -23.08 -3.85
N LYS A 9 9.41 -23.47 -2.59
CA LYS A 9 9.05 -22.65 -1.41
C LYS A 9 9.98 -21.45 -1.19
N GLN A 10 11.27 -21.58 -1.52
CA GLN A 10 12.25 -20.51 -1.34
C GLN A 10 11.92 -19.18 -2.08
N PRO A 11 11.49 -19.18 -3.36
CA PRO A 11 11.14 -17.94 -4.04
C PRO A 11 9.93 -17.24 -3.42
N GLU A 12 8.92 -17.98 -2.95
CA GLU A 12 7.73 -17.41 -2.30
C GLU A 12 8.09 -16.69 -0.99
N HIS A 13 8.94 -17.30 -0.15
CA HIS A 13 9.40 -16.67 1.09
C HIS A 13 10.22 -15.40 0.84
N LYS A 14 11.09 -15.40 -0.18
CA LYS A 14 11.87 -14.21 -0.55
C LYS A 14 10.98 -13.09 -1.08
N GLN A 15 9.97 -13.42 -1.88
CA GLN A 15 9.01 -12.43 -2.38
C GLN A 15 8.16 -11.84 -1.26
N ALA A 16 7.66 -12.67 -0.33
CA ALA A 16 6.91 -12.19 0.82
C ALA A 16 7.74 -11.26 1.71
N GLN A 17 8.99 -11.64 2.01
CA GLN A 17 9.92 -10.82 2.80
C GLN A 17 10.24 -9.49 2.10
N TRP A 18 10.46 -9.52 0.79
CA TRP A 18 10.69 -8.30 0.00
C TRP A 18 9.46 -7.38 0.05
N THR A 19 8.26 -7.91 -0.15
CA THR A 19 7.04 -7.10 -0.11
C THR A 19 6.79 -6.49 1.27
N GLN A 20 7.10 -7.21 2.36
CA GLN A 20 6.97 -6.70 3.73
C GLN A 20 7.96 -5.57 4.03
N SER A 21 9.18 -5.61 3.49
CA SER A 21 10.14 -4.52 3.68
C SER A 21 9.70 -3.21 3.04
N TRP A 22 8.74 -3.26 2.12
CA TRP A 22 8.13 -2.10 1.46
C TRP A 22 6.93 -1.49 2.19
N TYR A 23 6.49 -2.05 3.32
CA TYR A 23 5.32 -1.53 4.02
C TYR A 23 5.52 -0.08 4.49
N GLU A 24 6.59 0.16 5.24
CA GLU A 24 6.89 1.49 5.78
C GLU A 24 7.14 2.56 4.71
N PRO A 25 7.95 2.31 3.66
CA PRO A 25 8.07 3.26 2.54
C PRO A 25 6.73 3.59 1.88
N ALA A 26 5.91 2.57 1.58
CA ALA A 26 4.65 2.78 0.89
C ALA A 26 3.61 3.51 1.75
N LEU A 27 3.57 3.23 3.06
CA LEU A 27 2.72 3.94 4.00
C LEU A 27 3.12 5.41 4.14
N ARG A 28 4.41 5.74 4.08
CA ARG A 28 4.88 7.14 4.07
C ARG A 28 4.43 7.89 2.81
N SER A 29 4.57 7.28 1.64
CA SER A 29 4.09 7.90 0.38
C SER A 29 2.57 8.10 0.40
N LEU A 30 1.82 7.11 0.90
CA LEU A 30 0.37 7.22 1.08
C LEU A 30 0.00 8.33 2.07
N ALA A 31 0.65 8.41 3.22
CA ALA A 31 0.39 9.44 4.24
C ALA A 31 0.56 10.85 3.66
N ARG A 32 1.64 11.09 2.91
CA ARG A 32 1.88 12.36 2.22
C ARG A 32 0.76 12.71 1.22
N LEU A 33 0.28 11.74 0.44
CA LEU A 33 -0.85 11.96 -0.47
C LEU A 33 -2.14 12.27 0.30
N LEU A 34 -2.42 11.52 1.37
CA LEU A 34 -3.58 11.74 2.22
C LEU A 34 -3.55 13.11 2.91
N ASP A 35 -2.38 13.59 3.36
CA ASP A 35 -2.24 14.91 3.96
C ASP A 35 -2.65 16.03 3.01
N VAL A 36 -2.33 15.91 1.71
CA VAL A 36 -2.80 16.84 0.68
C VAL A 36 -4.33 16.79 0.56
N ARG A 37 -4.93 15.59 0.58
CA ARG A 37 -6.39 15.42 0.51
C ARG A 37 -7.10 15.95 1.75
N LYS A 38 -6.55 15.70 2.95
CA LYS A 38 -7.02 16.26 4.22
C LYS A 38 -6.97 17.78 4.20
N ALA A 39 -5.86 18.36 3.75
CA ALA A 39 -5.73 19.82 3.62
C ALA A 39 -6.77 20.42 2.65
N ASN A 40 -7.05 19.74 1.53
CA ASN A 40 -8.08 20.19 0.58
C ASN A 40 -9.48 20.12 1.18
N LEU A 41 -9.82 19.05 1.91
CA LEU A 41 -11.11 18.93 2.61
C LEU A 41 -11.28 20.01 3.68
N ARG A 42 -10.21 20.31 4.44
CA ARG A 42 -10.20 21.39 5.44
C ARG A 42 -10.50 22.75 4.81
N LYS A 43 -9.92 23.05 3.64
CA LYS A 43 -10.16 24.31 2.91
C LYS A 43 -11.64 24.51 2.53
N ILE A 44 -12.38 23.43 2.31
CA ILE A 44 -13.80 23.47 1.93
C ILE A 44 -14.74 23.09 3.10
N ASN A 45 -14.24 23.13 4.35
CA ASN A 45 -14.99 22.78 5.57
C ASN A 45 -15.68 21.39 5.51
N ARG A 46 -14.96 20.38 4.99
CA ARG A 46 -15.40 18.97 4.98
C ARG A 46 -14.57 18.14 5.95
N ASP A 47 -15.14 17.04 6.43
CA ASP A 47 -14.47 16.12 7.34
C ASP A 47 -13.26 15.45 6.66
N GLU A 48 -12.09 15.67 7.23
CA GLU A 48 -10.79 15.16 6.78
C GLU A 48 -10.71 13.62 6.78
N LYS A 49 -11.57 12.94 7.56
CA LYS A 49 -11.65 11.47 7.57
C LYS A 49 -12.10 10.90 6.23
N ASN A 50 -12.73 11.71 5.38
CA ASN A 50 -13.11 11.32 4.02
C ASN A 50 -11.95 11.42 3.02
N ALA A 51 -10.74 11.73 3.47
CA ALA A 51 -9.56 11.77 2.61
C ALA A 51 -9.30 10.39 2.00
N ALA A 52 -9.28 10.35 0.67
CA ALA A 52 -8.97 9.16 -0.10
C ALA A 52 -8.02 9.48 -1.24
N VAL A 53 -7.16 8.50 -1.54
CA VAL A 53 -6.19 8.51 -2.63
C VAL A 53 -6.59 7.42 -3.63
N LEU A 54 -6.39 7.66 -4.93
CA LEU A 54 -6.65 6.62 -5.92
C LEU A 54 -5.55 5.55 -5.85
N ARG A 55 -5.94 4.28 -6.03
CA ARG A 55 -4.99 3.17 -6.07
C ARG A 55 -3.89 3.40 -7.10
N ASP A 56 -4.27 3.83 -8.30
CA ASP A 56 -3.32 4.03 -9.38
C ASP A 56 -2.40 5.24 -9.11
N GLU A 57 -2.90 6.29 -8.45
CA GLU A 57 -2.09 7.42 -7.98
C GLU A 57 -1.02 6.98 -6.98
N LEU A 58 -1.35 6.08 -6.04
CA LEU A 58 -0.35 5.50 -5.13
C LEU A 58 0.65 4.62 -5.90
N ILE A 59 0.20 3.81 -6.85
CA ILE A 59 1.08 2.94 -7.65
C ILE A 59 2.06 3.78 -8.47
N GLU A 60 1.57 4.79 -9.19
CA GLU A 60 2.40 5.73 -9.95
C GLU A 60 3.41 6.43 -9.05
N THR A 61 2.97 6.87 -7.86
CA THR A 61 3.85 7.46 -6.86
C THR A 61 4.98 6.50 -6.47
N LEU A 62 4.68 5.24 -6.17
CA LEU A 62 5.71 4.27 -5.80
C LEU A 62 6.67 3.97 -6.95
N VAL A 63 6.17 3.86 -8.19
CA VAL A 63 7.02 3.69 -9.38
C VAL A 63 7.95 4.89 -9.56
N ASN A 64 7.41 6.11 -9.42
CA ASN A 64 8.14 7.36 -9.64
C ASN A 64 9.11 7.71 -8.51
N GLU A 65 8.80 7.38 -7.25
CA GLU A 65 9.67 7.68 -6.11
C GLU A 65 10.72 6.60 -5.89
N HIS A 66 10.37 5.34 -6.13
CA HIS A 66 11.18 4.20 -5.70
C HIS A 66 11.71 3.34 -6.84
N ARG A 67 11.41 3.67 -8.10
CA ARG A 67 11.91 2.97 -9.31
C ARG A 67 11.60 1.46 -9.30
N ILE A 68 10.48 1.09 -8.69
CA ILE A 68 9.95 -0.28 -8.73
C ILE A 68 8.99 -0.43 -9.92
N SER A 69 8.76 -1.66 -10.37
CA SER A 69 7.81 -1.90 -11.47
C SER A 69 6.36 -1.66 -11.01
N VAL A 70 5.47 -1.39 -11.98
CA VAL A 70 4.03 -1.28 -11.74
C VAL A 70 3.49 -2.55 -11.06
N TYR A 71 3.96 -3.72 -11.48
CA TYR A 71 3.59 -5.00 -10.87
C TYR A 71 4.00 -5.05 -9.39
N GLN A 72 5.24 -4.69 -9.08
CA GLN A 72 5.73 -4.67 -7.70
C GLN A 72 4.96 -3.67 -6.83
N ALA A 73 4.70 -2.46 -7.34
CA ALA A 73 3.90 -1.47 -6.64
C ALA A 73 2.47 -1.97 -6.38
N ALA A 74 1.83 -2.59 -7.38
CA ALA A 74 0.51 -3.19 -7.23
C ALA A 74 0.49 -4.30 -6.17
N GLU A 75 1.50 -5.18 -6.14
CA GLU A 75 1.64 -6.24 -5.14
C GLU A 75 1.87 -5.70 -3.73
N ILE A 76 2.64 -4.62 -3.58
CA ILE A 76 2.82 -3.93 -2.28
C ILE A 76 1.48 -3.39 -1.78
N VAL A 77 0.72 -2.69 -2.63
CA VAL A 77 -0.61 -2.16 -2.25
C VAL A 77 -1.57 -3.30 -1.87
N ALA A 78 -1.61 -4.37 -2.66
CA ALA A 78 -2.43 -5.53 -2.35
C ALA A 78 -2.01 -6.20 -1.02
N SER A 79 -0.71 -6.24 -0.73
CA SER A 79 -0.16 -6.78 0.51
C SER A 79 -0.49 -5.91 1.73
N LEU A 80 -0.40 -4.59 1.61
CA LEU A 80 -0.82 -3.65 2.66
C LEU A 80 -2.30 -3.82 3.02
N ARG A 81 -3.16 -4.00 2.01
CA ARG A 81 -4.58 -4.30 2.22
C ARG A 81 -4.76 -5.62 2.95
N ARG A 82 -4.09 -6.69 2.50
CA ARG A 82 -4.15 -8.02 3.15
C ARG A 82 -3.69 -7.99 4.62
N ALA A 83 -2.74 -7.11 4.93
CA ALA A 83 -2.21 -6.90 6.28
C ALA A 83 -3.00 -5.87 7.11
N ASN A 84 -4.18 -5.41 6.65
CA ASN A 84 -5.00 -4.39 7.32
C ASN A 84 -4.22 -3.11 7.68
N ARG A 85 -3.24 -2.73 6.85
CA ARG A 85 -2.48 -1.47 7.01
C ARG A 85 -3.13 -0.30 6.29
N ILE A 86 -4.05 -0.59 5.36
CA ILE A 86 -4.84 0.39 4.61
C ILE A 86 -6.26 -0.14 4.45
N LEU A 87 -7.23 0.76 4.30
CA LEU A 87 -8.60 0.42 3.92
C LEU A 87 -8.81 0.73 2.43
N MET A 88 -9.50 -0.16 1.72
CA MET A 88 -9.83 0.03 0.30
C MET A 88 -11.32 -0.12 0.04
N HIS A 89 -11.89 0.85 -0.69
CA HIS A 89 -13.24 0.76 -1.24
C HIS A 89 -13.18 1.04 -2.76
N GLY A 90 -13.40 0.01 -3.56
CA GLY A 90 -13.14 0.07 -5.01
C GLY A 90 -11.69 0.47 -5.28
N SER A 91 -11.49 1.53 -6.07
CA SER A 91 -10.16 2.08 -6.39
C SER A 91 -9.66 3.12 -5.38
N PHE A 92 -10.40 3.39 -4.30
CA PHE A 92 -10.02 4.38 -3.31
C PHE A 92 -9.32 3.74 -2.11
N ILE A 93 -8.22 4.35 -1.68
CA ILE A 93 -7.42 3.98 -0.53
C ILE A 93 -7.60 5.04 0.57
N TYR A 94 -7.90 4.57 1.77
CA TYR A 94 -8.07 5.37 2.98
C TYR A 94 -7.02 5.00 4.01
N GLU A 95 -6.78 5.91 4.96
CA GLU A 95 -6.05 5.59 6.18
C GLU A 95 -6.78 4.49 6.96
N MET A 96 -6.03 3.54 7.53
CA MET A 96 -6.63 2.55 8.40
C MET A 96 -7.11 3.23 9.71
N PRO A 97 -8.33 2.96 10.19
CA PRO A 97 -8.79 3.50 11.47
C PRO A 97 -7.87 3.09 12.63
N LYS A 98 -7.56 4.05 13.52
CA LYS A 98 -6.80 3.79 14.75
C LYS A 98 -7.65 2.94 15.70
N GLY A 99 -7.52 1.63 15.61
CA GLY A 99 -8.27 0.64 16.38
C GLY A 99 -8.28 -0.76 15.76
N ASP A 100 -8.07 -0.84 14.44
CA ASP A 100 -8.18 -2.08 13.66
C ASP A 100 -6.83 -2.55 13.06
N ALA A 101 -5.76 -1.78 13.28
CA ALA A 101 -4.41 -2.17 12.89
C ALA A 101 -3.87 -3.19 13.92
N GLN A 102 -3.92 -4.48 13.55
CA GLN A 102 -3.33 -5.59 14.30
C GLN A 102 -1.81 -5.69 14.12
#